data_AF-A0A9D7WG80-F1
#
_entry.id   AF-A0A9D7WG80-F1
#
_cell.length_a   1.000
_cell.length_b   1.000
_cell.length_c   1.000
_cell.angle_alpha   90.00
_cell.angle_beta   90.00
_cell.angle_gamma   90.00
#
_symmetry.space_group_name_H-M   'P 1'
#
loop_
_entity.id
_entity.type
_entity.pdbx_description
1 polymer ?
#
loop_
_entity_poly.entity_id
_entity_poly.type
_entity_poly.pdbx_seq_one_letter_code
_entity_poly.pdbx_strand_id
1 'polypeptide(L)'
;MLLNKNNINKFFYVFLTAHLFLWTLIPSLTNNNLPLDTIEALAWGSNLEWGFNKHPPMSAFFPEVFFQIFGSQDWIYYLLSQIFVVISFYYVFKFSKEFFNSDLLGIISVLLIEAIYFYNFTTPEFNVNVCQLPFWSLTVYFSWKIYTSKEIKFADCFLVGLFAAFGFLSKYLFFYLLVSIDLLFIYLIFIKKDREFDFKYLITLEVFLIVLVPHLIWLNNNDFITITYGLARTGLEQSSLINHINYPLIFLIKQIGLLIPFLILVWLLVKKIKFRIDFKDKKLLFLLAINILPIMLMFSTSAVTGSKIRTMWMTPFYLFFGTLFVYLFQAQINIKKLKPFMIGFIFLFFLSPVLYAYVSISKEDKRTDYPGKEIAIKTQYAWDQQFNSKINVVYGNEWNAGNLSYHLKSRPVWEGFVEKEKLDQLKDYMCFDNVCVGSK
;
A
#
# COMPACT_ATOMS: atom_id res chain seq x y z
N MET A 1 -34.12 -5.69 13.42
CA MET A 1 -33.34 -4.72 14.20
C MET A 1 -33.16 -3.49 13.33
N LEU A 2 -33.90 -2.42 13.57
CA LEU A 2 -33.71 -1.14 12.88
C LEU A 2 -32.35 -0.59 13.31
N LEU A 3 -31.36 -0.69 12.41
CA LEU A 3 -30.01 -0.17 12.66
C LEU A 3 -30.09 1.37 12.67
N ASN A 4 -30.17 1.95 13.86
CA ASN A 4 -30.06 3.40 14.05
C ASN A 4 -28.70 3.87 13.49
N LYS A 5 -28.67 5.00 12.75
CA LYS A 5 -27.45 5.58 12.15
C LYS A 5 -26.31 5.73 13.16
N ASN A 6 -26.63 6.15 14.38
CA ASN A 6 -25.65 6.27 15.46
C ASN A 6 -25.01 4.93 15.85
N ASN A 7 -25.75 3.82 15.74
CA ASN A 7 -25.22 2.50 16.04
C ASN A 7 -24.29 1.98 14.93
N ILE A 8 -24.56 2.33 13.67
CA ILE A 8 -23.69 1.94 12.53
C ILE A 8 -22.34 2.63 12.61
N ASN A 9 -22.31 3.95 12.85
CA ASN A 9 -21.03 4.67 12.98
C ASN A 9 -20.23 4.17 14.18
N LYS A 10 -20.88 3.91 15.33
CA LYS A 10 -20.22 3.30 16.49
C LYS A 10 -19.60 1.94 16.14
N PHE A 11 -20.35 1.08 15.48
CA PHE A 11 -19.86 -0.23 15.06
C PHE A 11 -18.69 -0.12 14.08
N PHE A 12 -18.73 0.84 13.14
CA PHE A 12 -17.62 1.12 12.25
C PHE A 12 -16.33 1.49 13.01
N TYR A 13 -16.41 2.42 13.97
CA TYR A 13 -15.23 2.78 14.77
C TYR A 13 -14.74 1.63 15.65
N VAL A 14 -15.64 0.82 16.21
CA VAL A 14 -15.25 -0.41 16.93
C VAL A 14 -14.50 -1.37 16.01
N PHE A 15 -14.97 -1.56 14.78
CA PHE A 15 -14.27 -2.38 13.79
C PHE A 15 -12.88 -1.81 13.47
N LEU A 16 -12.75 -0.52 13.17
CA LEU A 16 -11.45 0.11 12.89
C LEU A 16 -10.48 -0.05 14.06
N THR A 17 -10.93 0.19 15.29
CA THR A 17 -10.11 0.04 16.50
C THR A 17 -9.72 -1.42 16.71
N ALA A 18 -10.64 -2.36 16.52
CA ALA A 18 -10.34 -3.78 16.64
C ALA A 18 -9.32 -4.23 15.59
N HIS A 19 -9.47 -3.81 14.33
CA HIS A 19 -8.53 -4.09 13.26
C HIS A 19 -7.14 -3.52 13.58
N LEU A 20 -7.06 -2.23 13.93
CA LEU A 20 -5.83 -1.54 14.32
C LEU A 20 -5.11 -2.31 15.43
N PHE A 21 -5.85 -2.64 16.49
CA PHE A 21 -5.30 -3.29 17.68
C PHE A 21 -4.84 -4.72 17.38
N LEU A 22 -5.67 -5.55 16.74
CA LEU A 22 -5.34 -6.94 16.44
C LEU A 22 -4.12 -7.06 15.53
N TRP A 23 -4.08 -6.29 14.43
CA TRP A 23 -2.98 -6.35 13.47
C TRP A 23 -1.72 -5.60 13.91
N THR A 24 -1.80 -4.80 14.99
CA THR A 24 -0.60 -4.31 15.68
C THR A 24 -0.10 -5.35 16.68
N LEU A 25 -0.99 -5.85 17.53
CA LEU A 25 -0.62 -6.69 18.67
C LEU A 25 -0.11 -8.06 18.23
N ILE A 26 -0.79 -8.74 17.32
CA ILE A 26 -0.46 -10.11 16.93
C ILE A 26 0.96 -10.22 16.38
N PRO A 27 1.36 -9.49 15.32
CA PRO A 27 2.74 -9.55 14.84
C PRO A 27 3.75 -9.08 15.88
N SER A 28 3.39 -8.16 16.77
CA SER A 28 4.27 -7.74 17.88
C SER A 28 4.54 -8.85 18.89
N LEU A 29 3.59 -9.77 19.06
CA LEU A 29 3.72 -10.89 20.00
C LEU A 29 4.33 -12.14 19.37
N THR A 30 4.25 -12.28 18.04
CA THR A 30 4.62 -13.54 17.36
C THR A 30 5.87 -13.43 16.49
N ASN A 31 6.30 -12.24 16.08
CA ASN A 31 7.54 -12.05 15.33
C ASN A 31 8.70 -11.66 16.26
N ASN A 32 9.91 -12.12 15.94
CA ASN A 32 11.14 -11.77 16.67
C ASN A 32 11.89 -10.59 16.04
N ASN A 33 11.52 -10.20 14.82
CA ASN A 33 12.09 -9.10 14.08
C ASN A 33 11.09 -8.54 13.06
N LEU A 34 11.33 -7.32 12.60
CA LEU A 34 10.50 -6.69 11.57
C LEU A 34 10.59 -7.42 10.22
N PRO A 35 9.53 -7.35 9.40
CA PRO A 35 9.54 -7.90 8.04
C PRO A 35 10.61 -7.26 7.13
N LEU A 36 10.91 -7.94 6.02
CA LEU A 36 11.96 -7.54 5.08
C LEU A 36 11.78 -6.12 4.57
N ASP A 37 10.64 -5.83 3.95
CA ASP A 37 10.42 -4.53 3.31
C ASP A 37 10.44 -3.39 4.35
N THR A 38 10.06 -3.67 5.60
CA THR A 38 10.07 -2.69 6.69
C THR A 38 11.49 -2.36 7.15
N ILE A 39 12.37 -3.36 7.29
CA ILE A 39 13.80 -3.13 7.57
C ILE A 39 14.47 -2.41 6.41
N GLU A 40 14.18 -2.79 5.16
CA GLU A 40 14.75 -2.08 3.99
C GLU A 40 14.32 -0.61 3.98
N ALA A 41 13.04 -0.33 4.24
CA ALA A 41 12.53 1.03 4.36
C ALA A 41 13.19 1.83 5.49
N LEU A 42 13.48 1.19 6.62
CA LEU A 42 14.22 1.79 7.72
C LEU A 42 15.70 1.99 7.40
N ALA A 43 16.32 1.11 6.62
CA ALA A 43 17.70 1.29 6.15
C ALA A 43 17.80 2.54 5.27
N TRP A 44 16.93 2.66 4.27
CA TRP A 44 16.78 3.87 3.45
C TRP A 44 16.42 5.09 4.29
N GLY A 45 15.56 4.93 5.30
CA GLY A 45 15.19 5.99 6.23
C GLY A 45 16.36 6.60 6.99
N SER A 46 17.41 5.83 7.27
CA SER A 46 18.60 6.35 7.95
C SER A 46 19.39 7.37 7.13
N ASN A 47 19.20 7.37 5.79
CA ASN A 47 19.77 8.34 4.86
C ASN A 47 18.66 8.84 3.91
N LEU A 48 17.73 9.66 4.41
CA LEU A 48 16.58 10.10 3.62
C LEU A 48 17.02 10.90 2.38
N GLU A 49 16.75 10.33 1.22
CA GLU A 49 16.88 10.98 -0.07
C GLU A 49 15.51 11.10 -0.76
N TRP A 50 15.48 11.82 -1.88
CA TRP A 50 14.26 11.97 -2.69
C TRP A 50 13.93 10.73 -3.51
N GLY A 51 14.64 9.61 -3.36
CA GLY A 51 14.32 8.30 -3.93
C GLY A 51 15.36 7.26 -3.52
N PHE A 52 15.14 6.00 -3.89
CA PHE A 52 16.03 4.89 -3.60
C PHE A 52 16.12 3.92 -4.78
N ASN A 53 17.10 3.01 -4.74
CA ASN A 53 17.34 2.00 -5.77
C ASN A 53 16.08 1.20 -6.17
N LYS A 54 15.19 0.88 -5.22
CA LYS A 54 13.98 0.09 -5.50
C LYS A 54 12.72 0.93 -5.63
N HIS A 55 12.60 2.00 -4.84
CA HIS A 55 11.33 2.69 -4.62
C HIS A 55 11.46 4.22 -4.47
N PRO A 56 10.36 4.96 -4.68
CA PRO A 56 10.30 6.39 -4.37
C PRO A 56 10.27 6.62 -2.84
N PRO A 57 10.38 7.87 -2.36
CA PRO A 57 10.87 8.14 -1.01
C PRO A 57 9.86 7.90 0.12
N MET A 58 8.55 7.91 -0.14
CA MET A 58 7.55 7.97 0.94
C MET A 58 7.54 6.72 1.82
N SER A 59 7.84 5.53 1.28
CA SER A 59 7.88 4.32 2.10
C SER A 59 9.04 4.29 3.09
N ALA A 60 10.11 5.06 2.87
CA ALA A 60 11.20 5.22 3.83
C ALA A 60 10.97 6.43 4.76
N PHE A 61 10.37 7.50 4.23
CA PHE A 61 10.07 8.72 4.98
C PHE A 61 9.22 8.46 6.24
N PHE A 62 8.09 7.75 6.10
CA PHE A 62 7.18 7.53 7.25
C PHE A 62 7.79 6.66 8.36
N PRO A 63 8.46 5.52 8.06
CA PRO A 63 9.19 4.77 9.07
C PRO A 63 10.27 5.59 9.76
N GLU A 64 11.03 6.42 9.05
CA GLU A 64 12.05 7.26 9.68
C GLU A 64 11.45 8.30 10.62
N VAL A 65 10.36 8.97 10.25
CA VAL A 65 9.64 9.89 11.15
C VAL A 65 9.22 9.16 12.44
N PHE A 66 8.73 7.92 12.32
CA PHE A 66 8.35 7.11 13.49
C PHE A 66 9.57 6.66 14.30
N PHE A 67 10.68 6.32 13.64
CA PHE A 67 11.95 5.98 14.29
C PHE A 67 12.47 7.15 15.11
N GLN A 68 12.42 8.38 14.60
CA GLN A 68 12.88 9.56 15.33
C GLN A 68 12.08 9.83 16.60
N ILE A 69 10.80 9.45 16.65
CA ILE A 69 9.92 9.65 17.80
C ILE A 69 10.01 8.50 18.80
N PHE A 70 10.03 7.25 18.32
CA PHE A 70 9.86 6.06 19.15
C PHE A 70 11.07 5.12 19.19
N GLY A 71 12.03 5.30 18.29
CA GLY A 71 13.21 4.46 18.15
C GLY A 71 12.92 3.05 17.62
N SER A 72 13.76 2.11 17.99
CA SER A 72 13.73 0.71 17.54
C SER A 72 12.73 -0.15 18.33
N GLN A 73 11.45 0.21 18.26
CA GLN A 73 10.35 -0.51 18.89
C GLN A 73 9.48 -1.19 17.83
N ASP A 74 9.60 -2.51 17.67
CA ASP A 74 8.99 -3.23 16.53
C ASP A 74 7.48 -3.01 16.38
N TRP A 75 6.75 -2.98 17.52
CA TRP A 75 5.30 -2.76 17.53
C TRP A 75 4.86 -1.42 16.92
N ILE A 76 5.72 -0.41 16.92
CA ILE A 76 5.46 0.90 16.33
C ILE A 76 5.31 0.82 14.82
N TYR A 77 6.07 -0.06 14.16
CA TYR A 77 6.04 -0.18 12.70
C TYR A 77 4.85 -1.03 12.22
N TYR A 78 4.42 -2.00 13.04
CA TYR A 78 3.12 -2.64 12.84
C TYR A 78 1.99 -1.63 13.01
N LEU A 79 2.02 -0.79 14.06
CA LEU A 79 1.05 0.27 14.29
C LEU A 79 1.01 1.27 13.12
N LEU A 80 2.17 1.74 12.65
CA LEU A 80 2.30 2.62 11.49
C LEU A 80 1.56 2.04 10.28
N SER A 81 1.77 0.75 10.01
CA SER A 81 1.08 0.06 8.92
C SER A 81 -0.43 0.05 9.09
N GLN A 82 -0.92 -0.24 10.29
CA GLN A 82 -2.35 -0.26 10.55
C GLN A 82 -2.99 1.13 10.52
N ILE A 83 -2.26 2.20 10.87
CA ILE A 83 -2.73 3.58 10.69
C ILE A 83 -3.04 3.86 9.21
N PHE A 84 -2.17 3.43 8.30
CA PHE A 84 -2.36 3.62 6.85
C PHE A 84 -3.59 2.84 6.33
N VAL A 85 -3.78 1.60 6.78
CA VAL A 85 -4.94 0.79 6.42
C VAL A 85 -6.24 1.42 6.95
N VAL A 86 -6.26 1.84 8.22
CA VAL A 86 -7.46 2.41 8.87
C VAL A 86 -7.84 3.77 8.27
N ILE A 87 -6.87 4.63 7.93
CA ILE A 87 -7.14 5.87 7.19
C ILE A 87 -7.82 5.54 5.84
N SER A 88 -7.33 4.51 5.16
CA SER A 88 -7.90 4.07 3.89
C SER A 88 -9.34 3.57 4.05
N PHE A 89 -9.59 2.72 5.05
CA PHE A 89 -10.94 2.25 5.37
C PHE A 89 -11.89 3.39 5.76
N TYR A 90 -11.39 4.39 6.50
CA TYR A 90 -12.16 5.60 6.81
C TYR A 90 -12.61 6.33 5.54
N TYR A 91 -11.71 6.56 4.58
CA TYR A 91 -12.07 7.25 3.34
C TYR A 91 -12.91 6.39 2.40
N VAL A 92 -12.74 5.06 2.38
CA VAL A 92 -13.65 4.14 1.68
C VAL A 92 -15.05 4.19 2.29
N PHE A 93 -15.17 4.18 3.63
CA PHE A 93 -16.46 4.33 4.32
C PHE A 93 -17.11 5.67 3.99
N LYS A 94 -16.35 6.76 4.12
CA LYS A 94 -16.81 8.13 3.85
C LYS A 94 -17.30 8.27 2.41
N PHE A 95 -16.50 7.84 1.44
CA PHE A 95 -16.87 7.79 0.03
C PHE A 95 -18.15 6.98 -0.19
N SER A 96 -18.18 5.73 0.27
CA SER A 96 -19.31 4.82 0.06
C SER A 96 -20.60 5.34 0.69
N LYS A 97 -20.52 5.89 1.91
CA LYS A 97 -21.64 6.52 2.60
C LYS A 97 -22.22 7.68 1.78
N GLU A 98 -21.39 8.61 1.31
CA GLU A 98 -21.82 9.73 0.46
C GLU A 98 -22.37 9.22 -0.88
N PHE A 99 -21.73 8.22 -1.47
CA PHE A 99 -22.08 7.65 -2.77
C PHE A 99 -23.46 6.98 -2.77
N PHE A 100 -23.75 6.19 -1.72
CA PHE A 100 -25.02 5.47 -1.55
C PHE A 100 -26.09 6.28 -0.80
N ASN A 101 -25.72 7.38 -0.14
CA ASN A 101 -26.56 8.05 0.86
C ASN A 101 -27.06 7.08 1.94
N SER A 102 -26.20 6.15 2.38
CA SER A 102 -26.56 5.08 3.30
C SER A 102 -25.37 4.64 4.16
N ASP A 103 -25.48 4.81 5.47
CA ASP A 103 -24.47 4.35 6.44
C ASP A 103 -24.28 2.83 6.38
N LEU A 104 -25.39 2.09 6.17
CA LEU A 104 -25.37 0.62 6.11
C LEU A 104 -24.62 0.11 4.88
N LEU A 105 -24.89 0.68 3.70
CA LEU A 105 -24.16 0.30 2.49
C LEU A 105 -22.70 0.77 2.53
N GLY A 106 -22.46 1.92 3.17
CA GLY A 106 -21.12 2.42 3.44
C GLY A 106 -20.28 1.43 4.25
N ILE A 107 -20.81 0.95 5.39
CA ILE A 107 -20.04 0.03 6.23
C ILE A 107 -19.89 -1.35 5.59
N ILE A 108 -20.94 -1.88 4.92
CA ILE A 108 -20.85 -3.16 4.20
C ILE A 108 -19.73 -3.12 3.16
N SER A 109 -19.52 -1.98 2.50
CA SER A 109 -18.43 -1.79 1.53
C SER A 109 -17.06 -1.99 2.18
N VAL A 110 -16.85 -1.52 3.41
CA VAL A 110 -15.58 -1.72 4.14
C VAL A 110 -15.44 -3.16 4.66
N LEU A 111 -16.50 -3.72 5.24
CA LEU A 111 -16.46 -5.11 5.75
C LEU A 111 -16.18 -6.13 4.63
N LEU A 112 -16.64 -5.85 3.41
CA LEU A 112 -16.33 -6.68 2.25
C LEU A 112 -14.84 -6.64 1.90
N ILE A 113 -14.22 -5.46 1.82
CA ILE A 113 -12.80 -5.37 1.47
C ILE A 113 -11.91 -6.00 2.55
N GLU A 114 -12.31 -6.00 3.82
CA GLU A 114 -11.60 -6.72 4.89
C GLU A 114 -11.46 -8.23 4.62
N ALA A 115 -12.30 -8.84 3.77
CA ALA A 115 -12.13 -10.23 3.35
C ALA A 115 -11.05 -10.43 2.28
N ILE A 116 -10.46 -9.36 1.75
CA ILE A 116 -9.37 -9.42 0.78
C ILE A 116 -8.04 -9.46 1.52
N TYR A 117 -7.27 -10.52 1.30
CA TYR A 117 -5.98 -10.82 1.92
C TYR A 117 -5.01 -9.63 2.03
N PHE A 118 -5.02 -8.71 1.06
CA PHE A 118 -4.13 -7.55 1.02
C PHE A 118 -4.36 -6.49 2.10
N TYR A 119 -5.56 -6.43 2.68
CA TYR A 119 -5.90 -5.43 3.69
C TYR A 119 -5.91 -5.98 5.11
N ASN A 120 -5.47 -7.23 5.29
CA ASN A 120 -5.35 -7.84 6.60
C ASN A 120 -3.99 -8.57 6.73
N PHE A 121 -3.86 -9.78 6.19
CA PHE A 121 -2.76 -10.71 6.45
C PHE A 121 -1.38 -10.19 6.00
N THR A 122 -1.31 -9.38 4.94
CA THR A 122 -0.04 -8.80 4.48
C THR A 122 0.28 -7.46 5.11
N THR A 123 -0.67 -6.84 5.79
CA THR A 123 -0.50 -5.47 6.30
C THR A 123 0.49 -5.34 7.45
N PRO A 124 0.86 -6.37 8.24
CA PRO A 124 1.96 -6.22 9.20
C PRO A 124 3.29 -5.80 8.57
N GLU A 125 3.52 -6.12 7.29
CA GLU A 125 4.70 -5.63 6.58
C GLU A 125 4.43 -4.24 5.99
N PHE A 126 4.89 -3.19 6.69
CA PHE A 126 4.86 -1.85 6.13
C PHE A 126 5.80 -1.80 4.92
N ASN A 127 5.22 -1.56 3.75
CA ASN A 127 5.92 -1.46 2.47
C ASN A 127 5.23 -0.45 1.55
N VAL A 128 5.76 -0.28 0.34
CA VAL A 128 5.20 0.62 -0.69
C VAL A 128 3.73 0.35 -1.04
N ASN A 129 3.24 -0.88 -0.86
CA ASN A 129 1.84 -1.22 -1.14
C ASN A 129 0.91 -0.68 -0.05
N VAL A 130 1.30 -0.80 1.22
CA VAL A 130 0.52 -0.23 2.33
C VAL A 130 0.64 1.30 2.33
N CYS A 131 1.84 1.83 2.10
CA CYS A 131 2.13 3.27 2.09
C CYS A 131 1.20 4.06 1.14
N GLN A 132 0.84 3.48 -0.02
CA GLN A 132 0.03 4.20 -1.01
C GLN A 132 -1.50 4.13 -0.75
N LEU A 133 -1.99 3.24 0.11
CA LEU A 133 -3.42 3.02 0.34
C LEU A 133 -4.18 4.30 0.75
N PRO A 134 -3.73 5.09 1.74
CA PRO A 134 -4.47 6.29 2.15
C PRO A 134 -4.52 7.30 1.01
N PHE A 135 -3.42 7.49 0.29
CA PHE A 135 -3.34 8.39 -0.86
C PHE A 135 -4.23 7.94 -2.01
N TRP A 136 -4.38 6.64 -2.23
CA TRP A 136 -5.29 6.07 -3.23
C TRP A 136 -6.74 6.39 -2.88
N SER A 137 -7.14 6.14 -1.63
CA SER A 137 -8.50 6.42 -1.16
C SER A 137 -8.84 7.91 -1.15
N LEU A 138 -7.89 8.77 -0.77
CA LEU A 138 -8.02 10.23 -0.78
C LEU A 138 -8.16 10.77 -2.20
N THR A 139 -7.31 10.32 -3.13
CA THR A 139 -7.36 10.72 -4.55
C THR A 139 -8.71 10.37 -5.16
N VAL A 140 -9.22 9.16 -4.92
CA VAL A 140 -10.57 8.75 -5.35
C VAL A 140 -11.65 9.61 -4.70
N TYR A 141 -11.57 9.85 -3.39
CA TYR A 141 -12.58 10.61 -2.66
C TYR A 141 -12.71 12.04 -3.19
N PHE A 142 -11.60 12.77 -3.36
CA PHE A 142 -11.65 14.14 -3.90
C PHE A 142 -11.99 14.16 -5.39
N SER A 143 -11.55 13.17 -6.17
CA SER A 143 -12.00 13.02 -7.57
C SER A 143 -13.51 12.82 -7.67
N TRP A 144 -14.13 12.12 -6.70
CA TRP A 144 -15.57 12.00 -6.61
C TRP A 144 -16.28 13.32 -6.26
N LYS A 145 -15.68 14.15 -5.39
CA LYS A 145 -16.21 15.50 -5.10
C LYS A 145 -16.24 16.34 -6.38
N ILE A 146 -15.16 16.33 -7.16
CA ILE A 146 -15.10 16.99 -8.47
C ILE A 146 -16.09 16.36 -9.46
N TYR A 147 -16.22 15.03 -9.47
CA TYR A 147 -17.10 14.30 -10.38
C TYR A 147 -18.57 14.68 -10.20
N THR A 148 -19.01 14.85 -8.93
CA THR A 148 -20.41 15.10 -8.58
C THR A 148 -20.78 16.57 -8.46
N SER A 149 -19.80 17.45 -8.31
CA SER A 149 -20.04 18.89 -8.16
C SER A 149 -20.42 19.53 -9.49
N LYS A 150 -21.33 20.51 -9.44
CA LYS A 150 -21.67 21.36 -10.58
C LYS A 150 -20.57 22.41 -10.85
N GLU A 151 -19.95 22.89 -9.77
CA GLU A 151 -18.86 23.86 -9.82
C GLU A 151 -17.56 23.21 -9.37
N ILE A 152 -16.50 23.43 -10.14
CA ILE A 152 -15.17 22.92 -9.83
C ILE A 152 -14.51 23.84 -8.81
N LYS A 153 -14.10 23.27 -7.67
CA LYS A 153 -13.46 23.99 -6.57
C LYS A 153 -11.95 23.82 -6.63
N PHE A 154 -11.22 24.91 -6.45
CA PHE A 154 -9.76 24.92 -6.34
C PHE A 154 -9.25 23.91 -5.31
N ALA A 155 -9.84 23.90 -4.11
CA ALA A 155 -9.40 23.04 -3.01
C ALA A 155 -9.49 21.55 -3.34
N ASP A 156 -10.55 21.11 -4.02
CA ASP A 156 -10.69 19.70 -4.42
C ASP A 156 -9.64 19.33 -5.48
N CYS A 157 -9.39 20.20 -6.47
CA CYS A 157 -8.35 20.00 -7.48
C CYS A 157 -6.94 19.97 -6.86
N PHE A 158 -6.65 20.90 -5.96
CA PHE A 158 -5.38 20.93 -5.23
C PHE A 158 -5.16 19.64 -4.44
N LEU A 159 -6.18 19.17 -3.71
CA LEU A 159 -6.09 17.95 -2.92
C LEU A 159 -5.92 16.69 -3.79
N VAL A 160 -6.58 16.62 -4.96
CA VAL A 160 -6.31 15.54 -5.92
C VAL A 160 -4.86 15.55 -6.37
N GLY A 161 -4.31 16.70 -6.79
CA GLY A 161 -2.91 16.81 -7.21
C GLY A 161 -1.91 16.43 -6.11
N LEU A 162 -2.15 16.90 -4.88
CA LEU A 162 -1.30 16.63 -3.72
C LEU A 162 -1.29 15.15 -3.34
N PHE A 163 -2.47 14.53 -3.18
CA PHE A 163 -2.55 13.11 -2.82
C PHE A 163 -2.14 12.20 -3.97
N ALA A 164 -2.35 12.61 -5.23
CA ALA A 164 -1.78 11.92 -6.39
C ALA A 164 -0.25 11.89 -6.34
N ALA A 165 0.39 13.02 -6.00
CA ALA A 165 1.84 13.09 -5.90
C ALA A 165 2.36 12.23 -4.75
N PHE A 166 1.74 12.31 -3.57
CA PHE A 166 2.11 11.44 -2.45
C PHE A 166 1.92 9.95 -2.75
N GLY A 167 0.84 9.58 -3.42
CA GLY A 167 0.62 8.20 -3.87
C GLY A 167 1.68 7.73 -4.87
N PHE A 168 2.04 8.58 -5.84
CA PHE A 168 3.11 8.28 -6.80
C PHE A 168 4.48 8.16 -6.13
N LEU A 169 4.77 9.02 -5.14
CA LEU A 169 5.97 8.97 -4.30
C LEU A 169 5.96 7.83 -3.28
N SER A 170 4.86 7.09 -3.12
CA SER A 170 4.84 5.80 -2.44
C SER A 170 5.16 4.66 -3.41
N LYS A 171 4.55 4.66 -4.60
CA LYS A 171 4.79 3.64 -5.63
C LYS A 171 4.32 4.11 -7.01
N TYR A 172 5.15 3.95 -8.03
CA TYR A 172 4.79 4.37 -9.41
C TYR A 172 3.56 3.67 -10.01
N LEU A 173 3.16 2.50 -9.51
CA LEU A 173 1.91 1.86 -9.93
C LEU A 173 0.66 2.71 -9.66
N PHE A 174 0.77 3.71 -8.79
CA PHE A 174 -0.28 4.70 -8.58
C PHE A 174 -0.70 5.39 -9.88
N PHE A 175 0.20 5.48 -10.86
CA PHE A 175 -0.07 6.03 -12.18
C PHE A 175 -1.28 5.40 -12.88
N TYR A 176 -1.54 4.10 -12.67
CA TYR A 176 -2.70 3.42 -13.27
C TYR A 176 -4.05 3.99 -12.79
N LEU A 177 -4.14 4.43 -11.53
CA LEU A 177 -5.32 5.13 -11.03
C LEU A 177 -5.46 6.49 -11.70
N LEU A 178 -4.37 7.26 -11.75
CA LEU A 178 -4.35 8.62 -12.31
C LEU A 178 -4.82 8.62 -13.77
N VAL A 179 -4.19 7.78 -14.61
CA VAL A 179 -4.60 7.62 -16.02
C VAL A 179 -6.07 7.22 -16.12
N SER A 180 -6.57 6.35 -15.26
CA SER A 180 -7.96 5.92 -15.33
C SER A 180 -8.94 7.03 -14.97
N ILE A 181 -8.60 7.88 -14.00
CA ILE A 181 -9.37 9.08 -13.65
C ILE A 181 -9.31 10.09 -14.80
N ASP A 182 -8.12 10.37 -15.34
CA ASP A 182 -7.94 11.32 -16.44
C ASP A 182 -8.72 10.89 -17.69
N LEU A 183 -8.64 9.61 -18.07
CA LEU A 183 -9.42 9.05 -19.18
C LEU A 183 -10.93 9.19 -18.96
N LEU A 184 -11.41 9.01 -17.72
CA LEU A 184 -12.81 9.25 -17.39
C LEU A 184 -13.21 10.72 -17.60
N PHE A 185 -12.41 11.67 -17.10
CA PHE A 185 -12.71 13.09 -17.24
C PHE A 185 -12.62 13.55 -18.71
N ILE A 186 -11.61 13.09 -19.46
CA ILE A 186 -11.47 13.31 -20.91
C ILE A 186 -12.70 12.79 -21.64
N TYR A 187 -13.14 11.56 -21.34
CA TYR A 187 -14.34 10.98 -21.93
C TYR A 187 -15.58 11.84 -21.64
N LEU A 188 -15.75 12.34 -20.42
CA LEU A 188 -16.92 13.13 -20.04
C LEU A 188 -16.94 14.52 -20.65
N ILE A 189 -15.78 15.17 -20.76
CA ILE A 189 -15.63 16.53 -21.29
C ILE A 189 -15.76 16.52 -22.82
N PHE A 190 -14.96 15.70 -23.49
CA PHE A 190 -14.77 15.82 -24.94
C PHE A 190 -15.66 14.87 -25.76
N ILE A 191 -15.91 13.67 -25.25
CA ILE A 191 -16.67 12.64 -25.99
C ILE A 191 -18.15 12.72 -25.65
N LYS A 192 -18.49 12.56 -24.36
CA LYS A 192 -19.88 12.58 -23.90
C LYS A 192 -20.45 14.00 -23.85
N LYS A 193 -19.60 15.02 -23.68
CA LYS A 193 -19.97 16.44 -23.52
C LYS A 193 -20.99 16.64 -22.40
N ASP A 194 -20.86 15.85 -21.34
CA ASP A 194 -21.72 15.86 -20.15
C ASP A 194 -21.31 16.95 -19.15
N ARG A 195 -20.14 17.57 -19.39
CA ARG A 195 -19.52 18.63 -18.59
C ARG A 195 -18.63 19.48 -19.50
N GLU A 196 -18.50 20.76 -19.18
CA GLU A 196 -17.58 21.65 -19.87
C GLU A 196 -16.17 21.56 -19.28
N PHE A 197 -15.18 21.93 -20.09
CA PHE A 197 -13.81 22.07 -19.61
C PHE A 197 -13.68 23.31 -18.73
N ASP A 198 -13.11 23.15 -17.54
CA ASP A 198 -12.77 24.23 -16.64
C ASP A 198 -11.24 24.22 -16.43
N PHE A 199 -10.58 25.37 -16.59
CA PHE A 199 -9.13 25.49 -16.39
C PHE A 199 -8.67 25.02 -15.01
N LYS A 200 -9.55 25.03 -14.00
CA LYS A 200 -9.24 24.50 -12.67
C LYS A 200 -8.86 23.02 -12.67
N TYR A 201 -9.27 22.24 -13.67
CA TYR A 201 -8.78 20.87 -13.80
C TYR A 201 -7.26 20.81 -13.96
N LEU A 202 -6.61 21.82 -14.54
CA LEU A 202 -5.15 21.86 -14.71
C LEU A 202 -4.40 22.04 -13.38
N ILE A 203 -5.05 22.56 -12.34
CA ILE A 203 -4.46 22.70 -10.99
C ILE A 203 -4.05 21.33 -10.44
N THR A 204 -4.79 20.25 -10.76
CA THR A 204 -4.42 18.89 -10.30
C THR A 204 -3.04 18.51 -10.84
N LEU A 205 -2.78 18.79 -12.13
CA LEU A 205 -1.52 18.49 -12.80
C LEU A 205 -0.40 19.40 -12.33
N GLU A 206 -0.66 20.70 -12.18
CA GLU A 206 0.33 21.67 -11.69
C GLU A 206 0.85 21.29 -10.29
N VAL A 207 -0.08 21.03 -9.35
CA VAL A 207 0.29 20.62 -7.98
C VAL A 207 1.03 19.29 -8.00
N PHE A 208 0.57 18.32 -8.80
CA PHE A 208 1.22 17.02 -8.94
C PHE A 208 2.68 17.17 -9.38
N LEU A 209 2.92 17.94 -10.45
CA LEU A 209 4.28 18.15 -10.98
C LEU A 209 5.17 18.91 -10.01
N ILE A 210 4.68 19.99 -9.39
CA ILE A 210 5.46 20.80 -8.43
C ILE A 210 5.96 19.94 -7.27
N VAL A 211 5.09 19.11 -6.69
CA VAL A 211 5.45 18.23 -5.57
C VAL A 211 6.46 17.15 -6.01
N LEU A 212 6.43 16.71 -7.26
CA LEU A 212 7.36 15.72 -7.79
C LEU A 212 8.73 16.28 -8.20
N VAL A 213 8.89 17.61 -8.36
CA VAL A 213 10.14 18.22 -8.85
C VAL A 213 11.39 17.68 -8.13
N PRO A 214 11.46 17.64 -6.78
CA PRO A 214 12.66 17.16 -6.10
C PRO A 214 13.00 15.69 -6.44
N HIS A 215 11.97 14.84 -6.56
CA HIS A 215 12.13 13.44 -6.93
C HIS A 215 12.56 13.28 -8.39
N LEU A 216 12.03 14.10 -9.31
CA LEU A 216 12.42 14.06 -10.72
C LEU A 216 13.88 14.48 -10.93
N ILE A 217 14.33 15.51 -10.21
CA ILE A 217 15.75 15.93 -10.20
C ILE A 217 16.62 14.79 -9.66
N TRP A 218 16.22 14.18 -8.54
CA TRP A 218 16.94 13.06 -7.95
C TRP A 218 17.02 11.86 -8.90
N LEU A 219 15.94 11.51 -9.59
CA LEU A 219 15.93 10.43 -10.58
C LEU A 219 16.93 10.68 -11.70
N ASN A 220 16.97 11.90 -12.23
CA ASN A 220 17.91 12.27 -13.28
C ASN A 220 19.37 12.18 -12.81
N ASN A 221 19.64 12.60 -11.57
CA ASN A 221 20.99 12.54 -10.98
C ASN A 221 21.43 11.12 -10.61
N ASN A 222 20.51 10.16 -10.58
CA ASN A 222 20.76 8.76 -10.23
C ASN A 222 20.42 7.81 -11.38
N ASP A 223 20.56 8.27 -12.63
CA ASP A 223 20.40 7.47 -13.86
C ASP A 223 19.08 6.66 -13.90
N PHE A 224 18.00 7.21 -13.33
CA PHE A 224 16.69 6.58 -13.24
C PHE A 224 16.72 5.16 -12.62
N ILE A 225 17.62 4.92 -11.66
CA ILE A 225 17.86 3.59 -11.04
C ILE A 225 16.59 2.91 -10.51
N THR A 226 15.65 3.68 -9.96
CA THR A 226 14.36 3.15 -9.48
C THR A 226 13.52 2.56 -10.62
N ILE A 227 13.54 3.19 -11.80
CA ILE A 227 12.80 2.75 -12.99
C ILE A 227 13.46 1.52 -13.59
N THR A 228 14.79 1.53 -13.74
CA THR A 228 15.54 0.38 -14.27
C THR A 228 15.35 -0.86 -13.39
N TYR A 229 15.38 -0.69 -12.06
CA TYR A 229 15.03 -1.76 -11.11
C TYR A 229 13.62 -2.31 -11.33
N GLY A 230 12.63 -1.41 -11.49
CA GLY A 230 11.24 -1.80 -11.75
C GLY A 230 11.08 -2.61 -13.04
N LEU A 231 11.76 -2.19 -14.12
CA LEU A 231 11.78 -2.90 -15.40
C LEU A 231 12.47 -4.27 -15.28
N ALA A 232 13.63 -4.36 -14.62
CA ALA A 232 14.31 -5.64 -14.39
C ALA A 232 13.41 -6.63 -13.61
N ARG A 233 12.63 -6.15 -12.64
CA ARG A 233 11.66 -6.98 -11.87
C ARG A 233 10.53 -7.57 -12.70
N THR A 234 10.25 -7.04 -13.89
CA THR A 234 9.19 -7.53 -14.78
C THR A 234 9.61 -8.68 -15.69
N GLY A 235 10.92 -8.97 -15.77
CA GLY A 235 11.47 -10.08 -16.57
C GLY A 235 11.49 -9.80 -18.08
N LEU A 236 11.47 -8.53 -18.48
CA LEU A 236 11.41 -8.13 -19.90
C LEU A 236 12.66 -8.53 -20.70
N GLU A 237 13.82 -8.68 -20.05
CA GLU A 237 15.08 -9.04 -20.72
C GLU A 237 15.05 -10.45 -21.35
N GLN A 238 14.11 -11.31 -20.95
CA GLN A 238 13.93 -12.68 -21.46
C GLN A 238 12.51 -12.92 -22.00
N SER A 239 11.84 -11.88 -22.50
CA SER A 239 10.46 -12.00 -22.97
C SER A 239 10.36 -12.86 -24.24
N SER A 240 9.57 -13.94 -24.19
CA SER A 240 9.16 -14.72 -25.35
C SER A 240 7.77 -14.30 -25.82
N LEU A 241 7.41 -14.51 -27.10
CA LEU A 241 6.06 -14.22 -27.62
C LEU A 241 4.95 -14.92 -26.82
N ILE A 242 5.23 -16.10 -26.26
CA ILE A 242 4.31 -16.85 -25.41
C ILE A 242 4.00 -16.12 -24.09
N ASN A 243 4.92 -15.31 -23.57
CA ASN A 243 4.75 -14.58 -22.31
C ASN A 243 3.63 -13.53 -22.39
N HIS A 244 3.39 -12.96 -23.58
CA HIS A 244 2.32 -11.99 -23.84
C HIS A 244 0.91 -12.58 -23.66
N ILE A 245 0.79 -13.91 -23.69
CA ILE A 245 -0.48 -14.63 -23.45
C ILE A 245 -0.48 -15.25 -22.05
N ASN A 246 0.61 -15.95 -21.70
CA ASN A 246 0.67 -16.71 -20.45
C ASN A 246 0.63 -15.82 -19.20
N TYR A 247 1.40 -14.72 -19.16
CA TYR A 247 1.46 -13.91 -17.95
C TYR A 247 0.16 -13.14 -17.64
N PRO A 248 -0.52 -12.52 -18.61
CA PRO A 248 -1.84 -11.92 -18.34
C PRO A 248 -2.88 -12.95 -17.88
N LEU A 249 -2.89 -14.16 -18.45
CA LEU A 249 -3.81 -15.23 -18.04
C LEU A 249 -3.50 -15.75 -16.63
N ILE A 250 -2.23 -16.04 -16.33
CA ILE A 250 -1.78 -16.43 -14.98
C ILE A 250 -2.13 -15.34 -13.96
N PHE A 251 -1.95 -14.07 -14.34
CA PHE A 251 -2.33 -12.93 -13.53
C PHE A 251 -3.83 -12.97 -13.20
N LEU A 252 -4.71 -13.12 -14.19
CA LEU A 252 -6.17 -13.19 -13.98
C LEU A 252 -6.57 -14.36 -13.07
N ILE A 253 -6.02 -15.55 -13.28
CA ILE A 253 -6.32 -16.74 -12.45
C ILE A 253 -5.94 -16.47 -10.98
N LYS A 254 -4.76 -15.88 -10.74
CA LYS A 254 -4.32 -15.50 -9.40
C LYS A 254 -5.23 -14.46 -8.75
N GLN A 255 -5.72 -13.48 -9.53
CA GLN A 255 -6.65 -12.48 -9.02
C GLN A 255 -7.99 -13.11 -8.59
N ILE A 256 -8.53 -14.04 -9.39
CA ILE A 256 -9.78 -14.74 -9.04
C ILE A 256 -9.60 -15.53 -7.74
N GLY A 257 -8.50 -16.28 -7.61
CA GLY A 257 -8.21 -17.06 -6.40
C GLY A 257 -8.15 -16.20 -5.13
N LEU A 258 -7.53 -15.03 -5.20
CA LEU A 258 -7.44 -14.09 -4.07
C LEU A 258 -8.78 -13.47 -3.66
N LEU A 259 -9.71 -13.31 -4.61
CA LEU A 259 -11.01 -12.72 -4.35
C LEU A 259 -12.05 -13.73 -3.84
N ILE A 260 -11.71 -15.01 -3.68
CA ILE A 260 -12.66 -16.04 -3.21
C ILE A 260 -13.34 -15.66 -1.89
N PRO A 261 -12.62 -15.29 -0.80
CA PRO A 261 -13.29 -14.96 0.47
C PRO A 261 -14.21 -13.73 0.34
N PHE A 262 -13.78 -12.72 -0.43
CA PHE A 262 -14.59 -11.56 -0.78
C PHE A 262 -15.88 -11.96 -1.52
N LEU A 263 -15.78 -12.80 -2.55
CA LEU A 263 -16.92 -13.26 -3.34
C LEU A 263 -17.90 -14.11 -2.52
N ILE A 264 -17.39 -14.92 -1.57
CA ILE A 264 -18.23 -15.67 -0.63
C ILE A 264 -19.05 -14.70 0.24
N LEU A 265 -18.44 -13.64 0.78
CA LEU A 265 -19.19 -12.65 1.56
C LEU A 265 -20.24 -11.91 0.71
N VAL A 266 -19.91 -11.53 -0.53
CA VAL A 266 -20.91 -10.96 -1.45
C VAL A 266 -22.08 -11.94 -1.65
N TRP A 267 -21.79 -13.22 -1.88
CA TRP A 267 -22.82 -14.25 -2.07
C TRP A 267 -23.72 -14.43 -0.84
N LEU A 268 -23.16 -14.38 0.37
CA LEU A 268 -23.92 -14.44 1.62
C LEU A 268 -24.87 -13.25 1.79
N LEU A 269 -24.52 -12.09 1.23
CA LEU A 269 -25.30 -10.85 1.33
C LEU A 269 -26.47 -10.77 0.33
N VAL A 270 -26.29 -11.26 -0.90
CA VAL A 270 -27.22 -11.05 -2.02
C VAL A 270 -28.23 -12.18 -2.17
N LYS A 271 -29.50 -11.88 -2.50
CA LYS A 271 -30.53 -12.93 -2.71
C LYS A 271 -30.27 -13.76 -3.97
N LYS A 272 -29.85 -13.11 -5.05
CA LYS A 272 -29.55 -13.71 -6.36
C LYS A 272 -28.46 -12.90 -7.05
N ILE A 273 -27.50 -13.57 -7.68
CA ILE A 273 -26.49 -12.92 -8.51
C ILE A 273 -27.16 -12.54 -9.83
N LYS A 274 -27.41 -11.24 -10.03
CA LYS A 274 -27.87 -10.68 -11.30
C LYS A 274 -27.17 -9.34 -11.51
N PHE A 275 -26.28 -9.27 -12.49
CA PHE A 275 -25.63 -8.03 -12.87
C PHE A 275 -26.60 -7.13 -13.64
N ARG A 276 -26.60 -5.83 -13.30
CA ARG A 276 -27.23 -4.77 -14.10
C ARG A 276 -26.14 -3.76 -14.39
N ILE A 277 -25.59 -3.82 -15.60
CA ILE A 277 -24.56 -2.88 -16.06
C ILE A 277 -25.24 -1.95 -17.05
N ASP A 278 -25.32 -0.68 -16.70
CA ASP A 278 -25.77 0.38 -17.59
C ASP A 278 -24.66 1.44 -17.68
N PHE A 279 -23.98 1.53 -18.82
CA PHE A 279 -22.91 2.51 -19.03
C PHE A 279 -23.42 3.96 -19.12
N LYS A 280 -24.74 4.18 -19.19
CA LYS A 280 -25.33 5.52 -19.09
C LYS A 280 -25.36 6.01 -17.64
N ASP A 281 -25.30 5.10 -16.68
CA ASP A 281 -25.26 5.41 -15.26
C ASP A 281 -23.90 6.04 -14.88
N LYS A 282 -23.94 7.34 -14.60
CA LYS A 282 -22.76 8.14 -14.21
C LYS A 282 -22.06 7.57 -12.96
N LYS A 283 -22.83 7.08 -11.99
CA LYS A 283 -22.27 6.51 -10.75
C LYS A 283 -21.50 5.23 -11.03
N LEU A 284 -22.08 4.34 -11.85
CA LEU A 284 -21.42 3.11 -12.26
C LEU A 284 -20.14 3.40 -13.07
N LEU A 285 -20.22 4.35 -14.00
CA LEU A 285 -19.08 4.73 -14.83
C LEU A 285 -17.87 5.18 -13.99
N PHE A 286 -18.11 6.00 -12.96
CA PHE A 286 -17.05 6.39 -12.02
C PHE A 286 -16.45 5.18 -11.29
N LEU A 287 -17.29 4.28 -10.76
CA LEU A 287 -16.82 3.08 -10.06
C LEU A 287 -16.02 2.14 -10.98
N LEU A 288 -16.43 1.98 -12.24
CA LEU A 288 -15.69 1.19 -13.23
C LEU A 288 -14.34 1.83 -13.55
N ALA A 289 -14.28 3.16 -13.65
CA ALA A 289 -13.05 3.89 -13.92
C ALA A 289 -12.03 3.81 -12.77
N ILE A 290 -12.45 3.78 -11.50
CA ILE A 290 -11.50 3.70 -10.38
C ILE A 290 -11.12 2.26 -9.98
N ASN A 291 -11.90 1.26 -10.40
CA ASN A 291 -11.69 -0.15 -10.02
C ASN A 291 -11.30 -1.03 -11.21
N ILE A 292 -12.09 -1.04 -12.28
CA ILE A 292 -11.91 -1.99 -13.38
C ILE A 292 -10.90 -1.47 -14.41
N LEU A 293 -10.96 -0.19 -14.77
CA LEU A 293 -10.06 0.41 -15.76
C LEU A 293 -8.57 0.31 -15.36
N PRO A 294 -8.15 0.58 -14.11
CA PRO A 294 -6.75 0.42 -13.71
C PRO A 294 -6.29 -1.04 -13.83
N ILE A 295 -7.15 -2.01 -13.49
CA ILE A 295 -6.85 -3.44 -13.64
C ILE A 295 -6.73 -3.82 -15.11
N MET A 296 -7.61 -3.29 -15.97
CA MET A 296 -7.55 -3.48 -17.42
C MET A 296 -6.25 -2.90 -17.99
N LEU A 297 -5.86 -1.69 -17.60
CA LEU A 297 -4.60 -1.09 -18.01
C LEU A 297 -3.40 -1.92 -17.57
N MET A 298 -3.41 -2.44 -16.34
CA MET A 298 -2.34 -3.31 -15.86
C MET A 298 -2.27 -4.62 -16.64
N PHE A 299 -3.42 -5.24 -16.93
CA PHE A 299 -3.52 -6.40 -17.81
C PHE A 299 -2.97 -6.09 -19.21
N SER A 300 -3.35 -4.95 -19.80
CA SER A 300 -2.87 -4.48 -21.10
C SER A 300 -1.37 -4.29 -21.12
N THR A 301 -0.76 -3.73 -20.07
CA THR A 301 0.70 -3.63 -19.97
C THR A 301 1.37 -5.00 -20.04
N SER A 302 0.83 -6.00 -19.35
CA SER A 302 1.38 -7.36 -19.41
C SER A 302 1.16 -8.03 -20.77
N ALA A 303 0.01 -7.81 -21.40
CA ALA A 303 -0.27 -8.34 -22.73
C ALA A 303 0.63 -7.69 -23.81
N VAL A 304 0.88 -6.39 -23.71
CA VAL A 304 1.71 -5.65 -24.67
C VAL A 304 3.20 -5.92 -24.46
N THR A 305 3.67 -5.93 -23.22
CA THR A 305 5.12 -6.03 -22.93
C THR A 305 5.59 -7.45 -22.63
N GLY A 306 4.68 -8.39 -22.37
CA GLY A 306 5.06 -9.71 -21.88
C GLY A 306 5.62 -9.68 -20.45
N SER A 307 5.31 -8.63 -19.67
CA SER A 307 5.75 -8.49 -18.28
C SER A 307 5.05 -9.46 -17.33
N LYS A 308 5.78 -10.05 -16.39
CA LYS A 308 5.21 -10.85 -15.31
C LYS A 308 4.75 -9.95 -14.15
N ILE A 309 3.43 -9.71 -14.04
CA ILE A 309 2.87 -8.92 -12.95
C ILE A 309 2.95 -9.68 -11.63
N ARG A 310 3.47 -9.04 -10.58
CA ARG A 310 3.46 -9.59 -9.23
C ARG A 310 2.09 -9.44 -8.59
N THR A 311 1.63 -10.48 -7.93
CA THR A 311 0.31 -10.51 -7.30
C THR A 311 0.09 -9.34 -6.30
N MET A 312 1.08 -9.03 -5.47
CA MET A 312 1.02 -7.94 -4.48
C MET A 312 0.89 -6.54 -5.10
N TRP A 313 1.15 -6.38 -6.40
CA TRP A 313 0.99 -5.09 -7.07
C TRP A 313 -0.47 -4.66 -7.17
N MET A 314 -1.40 -5.60 -7.02
CA MET A 314 -2.84 -5.35 -7.07
C MET A 314 -3.43 -4.85 -5.75
N THR A 315 -2.63 -4.78 -4.68
CA THR A 315 -3.07 -4.35 -3.34
C THR A 315 -3.96 -3.11 -3.36
N PRO A 316 -3.61 -1.97 -4.00
CA PRO A 316 -4.47 -0.79 -3.97
C PRO A 316 -5.66 -0.83 -4.95
N PHE A 317 -5.63 -1.71 -5.96
CA PHE A 317 -6.62 -1.77 -7.05
C PHE A 317 -7.97 -2.30 -6.58
N TYR A 318 -7.99 -3.05 -5.48
CA TYR A 318 -9.22 -3.62 -4.92
C TYR A 318 -9.87 -2.72 -3.86
N LEU A 319 -9.34 -1.52 -3.62
CA LEU A 319 -9.64 -0.76 -2.39
C LEU A 319 -11.11 -0.29 -2.36
N PHE A 320 -11.71 -0.11 -3.53
CA PHE A 320 -13.13 0.25 -3.69
C PHE A 320 -13.99 -0.89 -4.24
N PHE A 321 -13.50 -2.14 -4.24
CA PHE A 321 -14.27 -3.30 -4.72
C PHE A 321 -15.53 -3.53 -3.87
N GLY A 322 -15.46 -3.28 -2.56
CA GLY A 322 -16.64 -3.33 -1.70
C GLY A 322 -17.74 -2.39 -2.19
N THR A 323 -17.39 -1.13 -2.48
CA THR A 323 -18.33 -0.15 -3.03
C THR A 323 -18.86 -0.57 -4.40
N LEU A 324 -17.98 -1.06 -5.30
CA LEU A 324 -18.38 -1.52 -6.63
C LEU A 324 -19.41 -2.66 -6.55
N PHE A 325 -19.13 -3.70 -5.76
CA PHE A 325 -20.01 -4.87 -5.66
C PHE A 325 -21.29 -4.56 -4.91
N VAL A 326 -21.24 -3.73 -3.86
CA VAL A 326 -22.46 -3.23 -3.21
C VAL A 326 -23.33 -2.48 -4.20
N TYR A 327 -22.74 -1.62 -5.05
CA TYR A 327 -23.51 -0.91 -6.08
C TYR A 327 -24.12 -1.82 -7.14
N LEU A 328 -23.34 -2.77 -7.66
CA LEU A 328 -23.80 -3.74 -8.66
C LEU A 328 -24.96 -4.63 -8.15
N PHE A 329 -24.97 -4.91 -6.84
CA PHE A 329 -25.94 -5.80 -6.23
C PHE A 329 -26.92 -5.14 -5.26
N GLN A 330 -26.96 -3.81 -5.18
CA GLN A 330 -27.77 -3.09 -4.17
C GLN A 330 -29.25 -3.47 -4.21
N ALA A 331 -29.82 -3.70 -5.40
CA ALA A 331 -31.21 -4.11 -5.57
C ALA A 331 -31.48 -5.55 -5.11
N GLN A 332 -30.43 -6.35 -4.92
CA GLN A 332 -30.46 -7.76 -4.55
C GLN A 332 -30.04 -7.98 -3.08
N ILE A 333 -29.53 -6.95 -2.39
CA ILE A 333 -29.18 -7.00 -0.97
C ILE A 333 -30.45 -7.25 -0.16
N ASN A 334 -30.42 -8.27 0.70
CA ASN A 334 -31.56 -8.65 1.54
C ASN A 334 -31.21 -8.47 3.02
N ILE A 335 -32.02 -7.69 3.74
CA ILE A 335 -31.82 -7.44 5.18
C ILE A 335 -31.78 -8.74 5.99
N LYS A 336 -32.57 -9.76 5.62
CA LYS A 336 -32.57 -11.08 6.29
C LYS A 336 -31.23 -11.82 6.11
N LYS A 337 -30.47 -11.50 5.05
CA LYS A 337 -29.16 -12.05 4.75
C LYS A 337 -28.01 -11.30 5.44
N LEU A 338 -28.27 -10.20 6.14
CA LEU A 338 -27.24 -9.52 6.93
C LEU A 338 -26.70 -10.40 8.07
N LYS A 339 -27.54 -11.23 8.70
CA LYS A 339 -27.09 -12.15 9.75
C LYS A 339 -26.04 -13.16 9.25
N PRO A 340 -26.30 -13.96 8.20
CA PRO A 340 -25.28 -14.87 7.67
C PRO A 340 -24.06 -14.13 7.12
N PHE A 341 -24.22 -12.97 6.49
CA PHE A 341 -23.09 -12.11 6.09
C PHE A 341 -22.21 -11.74 7.30
N MET A 342 -22.79 -11.25 8.39
CA MET A 342 -22.03 -10.87 9.58
C MET A 342 -21.34 -12.06 10.26
N ILE A 343 -21.99 -13.23 10.29
CA ILE A 343 -21.35 -14.46 10.81
C ILE A 343 -20.13 -14.84 9.96
N GLY A 344 -20.28 -14.85 8.63
CA GLY A 344 -19.17 -15.11 7.71
C GLY A 344 -18.05 -14.09 7.82
N PHE A 345 -18.41 -12.80 7.94
CA PHE A 345 -17.45 -11.72 8.15
C PHE A 345 -16.66 -11.91 9.45
N ILE A 346 -17.34 -12.11 10.59
CA ILE A 346 -16.68 -12.31 11.89
C ILE A 346 -15.76 -13.53 11.85
N PHE A 347 -16.21 -14.63 11.22
CA PHE A 347 -15.38 -15.80 11.03
C PHE A 347 -14.08 -15.48 10.27
N LEU A 348 -14.17 -14.82 9.11
CA LEU A 348 -12.99 -14.44 8.33
C LEU A 348 -12.08 -13.43 9.05
N PHE A 349 -12.69 -12.45 9.72
CA PHE A 349 -11.99 -11.40 10.47
C PHE A 349 -11.11 -11.97 11.57
N PHE A 350 -11.56 -13.03 12.28
CA PHE A 350 -10.73 -13.70 13.29
C PHE A 350 -9.87 -14.84 12.71
N LEU A 351 -10.30 -15.49 11.63
CA LEU A 351 -9.52 -16.56 11.00
C LEU A 351 -8.17 -16.04 10.49
N SER A 352 -8.16 -14.89 9.81
CA SER A 352 -6.93 -14.31 9.24
C SER A 352 -5.82 -14.06 10.29
N PRO A 353 -6.07 -13.31 11.38
CA PRO A 353 -5.07 -13.10 12.43
C PRO A 353 -4.65 -14.40 13.15
N VAL A 354 -5.58 -15.34 13.36
CA VAL A 354 -5.25 -16.66 13.95
C VAL A 354 -4.31 -17.45 13.03
N LEU A 355 -4.57 -17.47 11.72
CA LEU A 355 -3.70 -18.10 10.74
C LEU A 355 -2.34 -17.40 10.65
N TYR A 356 -2.31 -16.07 10.74
CA TYR A 356 -1.06 -15.31 10.77
C TYR A 356 -0.22 -15.72 11.99
N ALA A 357 -0.81 -15.69 13.20
CA ALA A 357 -0.14 -16.08 14.42
C ALA A 357 0.36 -17.54 14.36
N TYR A 358 -0.49 -18.45 13.87
CA TYR A 358 -0.10 -19.84 13.68
C TYR A 358 1.09 -19.97 12.73
N VAL A 359 1.05 -19.32 11.57
CA VAL A 359 2.16 -19.35 10.60
C VAL A 359 3.42 -18.72 11.19
N SER A 360 3.29 -17.60 11.91
CA SER A 360 4.38 -16.90 12.59
C SER A 360 5.11 -17.81 13.56
N ILE A 361 4.37 -18.51 14.43
CA ILE A 361 4.92 -19.35 15.50
C ILE A 361 5.41 -20.72 14.99
N SER A 362 4.68 -21.34 14.05
CA SER A 362 4.91 -22.74 13.67
C SER A 362 6.00 -22.95 12.63
N LYS A 363 6.28 -21.95 11.79
CA LYS A 363 7.30 -22.05 10.75
C LYS A 363 8.55 -21.33 11.20
N GLU A 364 9.64 -22.06 11.27
CA GLU A 364 10.97 -21.52 11.53
C GLU A 364 11.57 -20.91 10.26
N ASP A 365 12.71 -20.22 10.41
CA ASP A 365 13.53 -19.64 9.34
C ASP A 365 12.85 -18.59 8.44
N LYS A 366 11.85 -17.86 8.96
CA LYS A 366 11.35 -16.67 8.28
C LYS A 366 12.26 -15.47 8.52
N ARG A 367 12.11 -14.44 7.67
CA ARG A 367 12.77 -13.13 7.87
C ARG A 367 12.44 -12.51 9.23
N THR A 368 11.22 -12.74 9.72
CA THR A 368 10.75 -12.30 11.05
C THR A 368 11.36 -13.08 12.21
N ASP A 369 12.10 -14.16 11.94
CA ASP A 369 12.80 -14.97 12.94
C ASP A 369 14.31 -14.63 12.98
N TYR A 370 14.77 -13.71 12.12
CA TYR A 370 16.17 -13.27 12.07
C TYR A 370 16.56 -12.55 13.37
N PRO A 371 17.66 -12.93 14.05
CA PRO A 371 18.03 -12.40 15.36
C PRO A 371 18.73 -11.03 15.26
N GLY A 372 18.14 -10.08 14.52
CA GLY A 372 18.74 -8.77 14.22
C GLY A 372 19.12 -7.97 15.47
N LYS A 373 18.26 -8.00 16.50
CA LYS A 373 18.51 -7.33 17.78
C LYS A 373 19.70 -7.94 18.53
N GLU A 374 19.79 -9.27 18.59
CA GLU A 374 20.89 -9.96 19.27
C GLU A 374 22.23 -9.72 18.56
N ILE A 375 22.21 -9.75 17.22
CA ILE A 375 23.37 -9.44 16.40
C ILE A 375 23.83 -8.02 16.69
N ALA A 376 22.92 -7.03 16.68
CA ALA A 376 23.27 -5.64 16.98
C ALA A 376 23.85 -5.46 18.40
N ILE A 377 23.31 -6.17 19.41
CA ILE A 377 23.85 -6.14 20.78
C ILE A 377 25.28 -6.69 20.81
N LYS A 378 25.53 -7.83 20.14
CA LYS A 378 26.88 -8.42 20.05
C LYS A 378 27.84 -7.51 19.29
N THR A 379 27.40 -6.89 18.20
CA THR A 379 28.17 -5.91 17.43
C THR A 379 28.52 -4.70 18.27
N GLN A 380 27.57 -4.12 19.00
CA GLN A 380 27.81 -2.98 19.88
C GLN A 380 28.82 -3.35 20.98
N TYR A 381 28.67 -4.52 21.59
CA TYR A 381 29.61 -4.99 22.62
C TYR A 381 31.03 -5.15 22.07
N ALA A 382 31.19 -5.81 20.91
CA ALA A 382 32.49 -5.99 20.29
C ALA A 382 33.14 -4.66 19.89
N TRP A 383 32.33 -3.72 19.38
CA TRP A 383 32.78 -2.37 19.05
C TRP A 383 33.30 -1.63 20.27
N ASP A 384 32.54 -1.61 21.37
CA ASP A 384 32.89 -0.90 22.61
C ASP A 384 34.16 -1.46 23.28
N GLN A 385 34.57 -2.70 22.97
CA GLN A 385 35.84 -3.29 23.43
C GLN A 385 37.06 -2.85 22.60
N GLN A 386 36.85 -2.48 21.34
CA GLN A 386 37.93 -2.16 20.40
C GLN A 386 38.11 -0.65 20.20
N PHE A 387 37.02 0.10 20.25
CA PHE A 387 36.97 1.51 19.87
C PHE A 387 36.21 2.35 20.90
N ASN A 388 36.67 3.58 21.10
CA ASN A 388 35.97 4.58 21.92
C ASN A 388 35.03 5.48 21.09
N SER A 389 35.09 5.38 19.77
CA SER A 389 34.25 6.13 18.84
C SER A 389 32.84 5.54 18.77
N LYS A 390 31.87 6.29 18.22
CA LYS A 390 30.51 5.78 18.01
C LYS A 390 30.40 5.17 16.61
N ILE A 391 29.66 4.07 16.49
CA ILE A 391 29.25 3.55 15.18
C ILE A 391 28.33 4.57 14.52
N ASN A 392 28.75 5.25 13.46
CA ASN A 392 27.91 6.26 12.77
C ASN A 392 27.56 5.85 11.33
N VAL A 393 28.17 4.79 10.80
CA VAL A 393 27.89 4.25 9.47
C VAL A 393 27.85 2.73 9.47
N VAL A 394 27.03 2.16 8.58
CA VAL A 394 26.97 0.74 8.31
C VAL A 394 26.90 0.47 6.80
N TYR A 395 27.66 -0.52 6.34
CA TYR A 395 27.75 -0.96 4.96
C TYR A 395 27.35 -2.44 4.83
N GLY A 396 26.64 -2.77 3.76
CA GLY A 396 26.15 -4.12 3.46
C GLY A 396 24.80 -4.06 2.73
N ASN A 397 24.21 -5.21 2.45
CA ASN A 397 22.86 -5.25 1.86
C ASN A 397 21.81 -4.66 2.81
N GLU A 398 20.69 -4.21 2.24
CA GLU A 398 19.62 -3.51 2.97
C GLU A 398 19.04 -4.33 4.13
N TRP A 399 19.12 -5.66 4.08
CA TRP A 399 18.62 -6.53 5.13
C TRP A 399 19.58 -6.62 6.32
N ASN A 400 20.82 -7.09 6.11
CA ASN A 400 21.75 -7.32 7.21
C ASN A 400 22.24 -5.99 7.80
N ALA A 401 22.63 -5.04 6.94
CA ALA A 401 23.05 -3.71 7.39
C ALA A 401 21.88 -2.88 7.91
N GLY A 402 20.68 -3.03 7.32
CA GLY A 402 19.46 -2.37 7.81
C GLY A 402 19.07 -2.82 9.21
N ASN A 403 19.19 -4.12 9.52
CA ASN A 403 18.97 -4.62 10.88
C ASN A 403 19.93 -4.00 11.90
N LEU A 404 21.21 -3.85 11.55
CA LEU A 404 22.16 -3.15 12.42
C LEU A 404 21.84 -1.66 12.54
N SER A 405 21.56 -0.98 11.44
CA SER A 405 21.15 0.43 11.44
C SER A 405 19.94 0.65 12.34
N TYR A 406 18.97 -0.26 12.29
CA TYR A 406 17.75 -0.18 13.08
C TYR A 406 17.98 -0.46 14.57
N HIS A 407 18.71 -1.52 14.92
CA HIS A 407 18.83 -1.97 16.32
C HIS A 407 20.01 -1.37 17.10
N LEU A 408 21.04 -0.82 16.43
CA LEU A 408 22.19 -0.22 17.11
C LEU A 408 21.81 1.11 17.79
N LYS A 409 22.37 1.34 18.99
CA LYS A 409 22.05 2.50 19.84
C LYS A 409 22.27 3.84 19.17
N SER A 410 23.27 3.92 18.30
CA SER A 410 23.68 5.15 17.62
C SER A 410 22.88 5.45 16.36
N ARG A 411 22.01 4.53 15.89
CA ARG A 411 21.30 4.62 14.60
C ARG A 411 22.26 4.99 13.46
N PRO A 412 23.24 4.13 13.13
CA PRO A 412 24.19 4.46 12.08
C PRO A 412 23.52 4.54 10.71
N VAL A 413 24.02 5.45 9.89
CA VAL A 413 23.54 5.68 8.53
C VAL A 413 23.92 4.50 7.64
N TRP A 414 22.96 3.95 6.90
CA TRP A 414 23.22 2.92 5.90
C TRP A 414 23.70 3.57 4.59
N GLU A 415 24.90 3.20 4.12
CA GLU A 415 25.56 3.82 2.96
C GLU A 415 25.83 2.83 1.81
N GLY A 416 24.94 1.84 1.67
CA GLY A 416 25.02 0.87 0.58
C GLY A 416 25.96 -0.30 0.86
N PHE A 417 26.45 -0.93 -0.20
CA PHE A 417 27.28 -2.12 -0.12
C PHE A 417 28.69 -1.83 0.40
N VAL A 418 29.37 -2.89 0.85
CA VAL A 418 30.77 -2.83 1.30
C VAL A 418 31.67 -2.64 0.07
N GLU A 419 32.42 -1.55 0.05
CA GLU A 419 33.41 -1.22 -0.97
C GLU A 419 34.71 -0.80 -0.28
N LYS A 420 35.86 -1.24 -0.80
CA LYS A 420 37.16 -0.96 -0.17
C LYS A 420 37.41 0.53 0.00
N GLU A 421 37.09 1.33 -1.03
CA GLU A 421 37.26 2.78 -1.02
C GLU A 421 36.45 3.47 0.09
N LYS A 422 35.26 2.93 0.42
CA LYS A 422 34.44 3.45 1.53
C LYS A 422 35.01 3.09 2.89
N LEU A 423 35.62 1.91 3.02
CA LEU A 423 36.26 1.47 4.26
C LEU A 423 37.54 2.26 4.54
N ASP A 424 38.32 2.56 3.51
CA ASP A 424 39.57 3.34 3.61
C ASP A 424 39.34 4.78 4.09
N GLN A 425 38.09 5.28 4.02
CA GLN A 425 37.69 6.60 4.52
C GLN A 425 37.28 6.61 6.00
N LEU A 426 37.17 5.45 6.65
CA LEU A 426 36.73 5.34 8.03
C LEU A 426 37.91 5.47 8.99
N LYS A 427 37.68 6.15 10.10
CA LYS A 427 38.65 6.22 11.20
C LYS A 427 38.81 4.85 11.87
N ASP A 428 37.67 4.25 12.21
CA ASP A 428 37.56 2.96 12.88
C ASP A 428 36.53 2.11 12.13
N TYR A 429 36.78 0.82 11.93
CA TYR A 429 35.78 -0.07 11.36
C TYR A 429 35.97 -1.53 11.82
N MET A 430 34.88 -2.28 11.82
CA MET A 430 34.90 -3.73 11.99
C MET A 430 33.95 -4.36 10.96
N CYS A 431 34.35 -5.51 10.42
CA CYS A 431 33.56 -6.26 9.46
C CYS A 431 33.28 -7.67 9.98
N PHE A 432 32.09 -8.18 9.68
CA PHE A 432 31.68 -9.54 9.95
C PHE A 432 30.78 -10.02 8.81
N ASP A 433 31.10 -11.17 8.24
CA ASP A 433 30.53 -11.70 7.00
C ASP A 433 30.52 -10.65 5.87
N ASN A 434 29.33 -10.24 5.42
CA ASN A 434 29.14 -9.30 4.31
C ASN A 434 28.68 -7.91 4.78
N VAL A 435 28.97 -7.56 6.04
CA VAL A 435 28.56 -6.29 6.66
C VAL A 435 29.73 -5.68 7.42
N CYS A 436 29.85 -4.36 7.34
CA CYS A 436 30.83 -3.59 8.09
C CYS A 436 30.14 -2.45 8.84
N VAL A 437 30.56 -2.19 10.06
CA VAL A 437 30.18 -1.00 10.83
C VAL A 437 31.41 -0.13 11.03
N GLY A 438 31.22 1.18 11.12
CA GLY A 438 32.35 2.10 11.24
C GLY A 438 32.02 3.43 11.87
N SER A 439 33.09 4.19 12.09
CA SER A 439 33.09 5.58 12.51
C SER A 439 33.86 6.42 11.49
N LYS A 440 33.18 7.40 10.89
CA LYS A 440 33.81 8.47 10.12
C LYS A 440 34.52 9.47 11.01
#